data_AF-A0A8C8GLA3-F1
#
_entry.id   AF-A0A8C8GLA3-F1
#
_cell.length_a   1.000
_cell.length_b   1.000
_cell.length_c   1.000
_cell.angle_alpha   90.00
_cell.angle_beta   90.00
_cell.angle_gamma   90.00
#
_symmetry.space_group_name_H-M   'P 1'
#
loop_
_entity.id
_entity.type
_entity.pdbx_description
1 polymer ?
#
loop_
_entity_poly.entity_id
_entity_poly.type
_entity_poly.pdbx_seq_one_letter_code
_entity_poly.pdbx_strand_id
1 'polypeptide(L)'
;MAGAIIENMSTKKLVIVGVILLLFQAFSFMVGGLIAPSPTTAVHYLATKCVDAVKGHQSGRWFMPWGPNQCDKIQDFDEAMSKKIEANDIVFAVHIPLPNKEMSPWFQFMLVILQFDIAFKMYNQIEDGAVATIDVGVAYRDDMLGEWTEMAHSIERRKLSCNFTTTKTYENEGRYYECDLLPFMELGNVAHKYYLLNIRLPVSERNKINVGIGEIKDIRLVGIHQNGGFTKVWFAMKTFLTPSILIILVWYWRRITLMTRPPVLLEKVIFALGLCMTFINIPVEWFSVGFNWTWMLLFGDIRQGIFYAMLLSFWIIFCGEHLMDQMERNRFSIYWKQVGPIVFGSFCLFIFDMCERGVQLKNPFYSIWASDVGTELAMAFIIVAGICACLYFLFLCFMVFQVFRNISGKRSSLPAMSKARRLHYEGLIFRFKFLMLVTLTCAAMTVIFFIISQVNEGHWHWGDYTVQVNSAFFTGIYGMWNLYVFAIMFLYAPSHKRYGDEQSRGDDVKCYLKAWSGISPYLFLPLCPFNQVTVSKDKVINDVCREPKGLT
;
A
#
# COMPACT_ATOMS: atom_id res chain seq x y z
N MET A 1 40.97 10.82 -3.95
CA MET A 1 39.89 9.85 -3.66
C MET A 1 39.00 9.74 -4.89
N ALA A 2 38.59 8.55 -5.28
CA ALA A 2 37.58 8.39 -6.33
C ALA A 2 36.23 8.90 -5.79
N GLY A 3 35.72 10.00 -6.32
CA GLY A 3 34.39 10.51 -5.97
C GLY A 3 33.30 9.57 -6.49
N ALA A 4 32.09 9.61 -5.93
CA ALA A 4 30.96 8.92 -6.53
C ALA A 4 30.60 9.55 -7.89
N ILE A 5 29.85 8.83 -8.73
CA ILE A 5 29.51 9.25 -10.09
C ILE A 5 28.83 10.63 -10.10
N ILE A 6 27.93 10.90 -9.15
CA ILE A 6 27.25 12.20 -9.01
C ILE A 6 28.21 13.39 -8.78
N GLU A 7 29.40 13.17 -8.22
CA GLU A 7 30.40 14.25 -8.03
C GLU A 7 31.16 14.57 -9.32
N ASN A 8 31.30 13.60 -10.22
CA ASN A 8 32.10 13.72 -11.43
C ASN A 8 31.26 14.00 -12.68
N MET A 9 29.93 14.06 -12.53
CA MET A 9 29.01 14.21 -13.64
C MET A 9 28.73 15.70 -13.91
N SER A 10 28.91 16.12 -15.16
CA SER A 10 28.49 17.45 -15.63
C SER A 10 26.97 17.62 -15.51
N THR A 11 26.49 18.85 -15.32
CA THR A 11 25.04 19.17 -15.31
C THR A 11 24.30 18.63 -16.53
N LYS A 12 24.90 18.74 -17.73
CA LYS A 12 24.30 18.24 -18.98
C LYS A 12 23.98 16.74 -18.90
N LYS A 13 24.94 15.93 -18.46
CA LYS A 13 24.75 14.48 -18.26
C LYS A 13 23.71 14.17 -17.19
N LEU A 14 23.69 14.92 -16.08
CA LEU A 14 22.70 14.74 -15.03
C LEU A 14 21.28 15.04 -15.53
N VAL A 15 21.12 16.10 -16.32
CA VAL A 15 19.83 16.46 -16.95
C VAL A 15 19.41 15.38 -17.95
N ILE A 16 20.32 14.87 -18.78
CA ILE A 16 20.02 13.78 -19.73
C ILE A 16 19.50 12.54 -18.99
N VAL A 17 20.20 12.11 -17.92
CA VAL A 17 19.74 10.98 -17.10
C VAL A 17 18.38 11.27 -16.47
N GLY A 18 18.17 12.48 -15.93
CA GLY A 18 16.88 12.89 -15.37
C GLY A 18 15.73 12.85 -16.38
N VAL A 19 15.95 13.33 -17.61
CA VAL A 19 14.95 13.27 -18.69
C VAL A 19 14.65 11.82 -19.07
N ILE A 20 15.66 10.96 -19.18
CA ILE A 20 15.47 9.53 -19.45
C ILE A 20 14.61 8.89 -18.36
N LEU A 21 14.92 9.12 -17.08
CA LEU A 21 14.14 8.58 -15.97
C LEU A 21 12.70 9.11 -15.99
N LEU A 22 12.48 10.38 -16.33
CA LEU A 22 11.15 10.97 -16.45
C LEU A 22 10.35 10.32 -17.59
N LEU A 23 10.98 10.03 -18.73
CA LEU A 23 10.34 9.32 -19.84
C LEU A 23 9.92 7.90 -19.44
N PHE A 24 10.78 7.16 -18.72
CA PHE A 24 10.40 5.85 -18.16
C PHE A 24 9.27 5.95 -17.13
N GLN A 25 9.24 7.02 -16.34
CA GLN A 25 8.15 7.27 -15.40
C GLN A 25 6.83 7.55 -16.12
N ALA A 26 6.85 8.40 -17.14
CA ALA A 26 5.68 8.69 -17.97
C ALA A 26 5.16 7.41 -18.66
N PHE A 27 6.08 6.60 -19.18
CA PHE A 27 5.73 5.29 -19.76
C PHE A 27 5.05 4.37 -18.73
N SER A 28 5.56 4.32 -17.49
CA SER A 28 4.96 3.52 -16.41
C SER A 28 3.51 3.95 -16.12
N PHE A 29 3.23 5.26 -16.07
CA PHE A 29 1.86 5.77 -15.93
C PHE A 29 0.97 5.45 -17.14
N MET A 30 1.50 5.58 -18.37
CA MET A 30 0.76 5.27 -19.59
C MET A 30 0.38 3.80 -19.69
N VAL A 31 1.26 2.89 -19.28
CA VAL A 31 0.98 1.44 -19.25
C VAL A 31 -0.22 1.15 -18.34
N GLY A 32 -0.27 1.73 -17.14
CA GLY A 32 -1.43 1.54 -16.26
C GLY A 32 -2.69 2.27 -16.71
N GLY A 33 -2.55 3.47 -17.27
CA GLY A 33 -3.70 4.31 -17.61
C GLY A 33 -4.39 3.94 -18.91
N LEU A 34 -3.63 3.43 -19.90
CA LEU A 34 -4.14 3.17 -21.26
C LEU A 34 -4.21 1.68 -21.61
N ILE A 35 -3.43 0.82 -20.95
CA ILE A 35 -3.35 -0.62 -21.28
C ILE A 35 -4.03 -1.47 -20.20
N ALA A 36 -3.72 -1.22 -18.93
CA ALA A 36 -4.25 -2.04 -17.85
C ALA A 36 -5.74 -1.70 -17.57
N PRO A 37 -6.61 -2.71 -17.42
CA PRO A 37 -7.95 -2.52 -16.91
C PRO A 37 -7.94 -2.34 -15.39
N SER A 38 -9.13 -2.19 -14.77
CA SER A 38 -9.22 -1.69 -13.40
C SER A 38 -8.54 -2.69 -12.46
N PRO A 39 -7.89 -2.27 -11.36
CA PRO A 39 -7.10 -3.19 -10.55
C PRO A 39 -7.96 -4.33 -9.98
N THR A 40 -9.19 -3.99 -9.57
CA THR A 40 -10.17 -4.91 -9.02
C THR A 40 -11.50 -4.79 -9.77
N THR A 41 -12.33 -5.83 -9.62
CA THR A 41 -13.72 -5.85 -10.07
C THR A 41 -14.58 -6.35 -8.93
N ALA A 42 -15.66 -5.62 -8.62
CA ALA A 42 -16.65 -6.01 -7.62
C ALA A 42 -17.90 -6.53 -8.33
N VAL A 43 -18.35 -7.72 -7.96
CA VAL A 43 -19.55 -8.36 -8.50
C VAL A 43 -20.53 -8.64 -7.37
N HIS A 44 -21.76 -8.18 -7.53
CA HIS A 44 -22.83 -8.39 -6.56
C HIS A 44 -23.54 -9.73 -6.83
N TYR A 45 -23.77 -10.48 -5.76
CA TYR A 45 -24.49 -11.73 -5.77
C TYR A 45 -25.65 -11.64 -4.78
N LEU A 46 -26.83 -12.10 -5.20
CA LEU A 46 -27.96 -12.33 -4.32
C LEU A 46 -28.03 -13.81 -4.00
N ALA A 47 -28.06 -14.15 -2.70
CA ALA A 47 -28.12 -15.54 -2.30
C ALA A 47 -29.49 -16.15 -2.60
N THR A 48 -29.50 -17.34 -3.20
CA THR A 48 -30.73 -18.07 -3.46
C THR A 48 -31.11 -18.87 -2.22
N LYS A 49 -32.35 -18.71 -1.74
CA LYS A 49 -32.89 -19.44 -0.60
C LYS A 49 -33.30 -20.85 -1.04
N CYS A 50 -32.47 -21.84 -0.73
CA CYS A 50 -32.71 -23.25 -0.98
C CYS A 50 -33.30 -23.94 0.26
N VAL A 51 -34.08 -25.01 0.06
CA VAL A 51 -34.69 -25.80 1.13
C VAL A 51 -34.01 -27.16 1.26
N ASP A 52 -33.56 -27.52 2.46
CA ASP A 52 -33.07 -28.86 2.81
C ASP A 52 -34.22 -29.72 3.36
N ALA A 53 -34.91 -30.43 2.46
CA ALA A 53 -36.09 -31.24 2.82
C ALA A 53 -35.76 -32.57 3.54
N VAL A 54 -34.48 -32.94 3.70
CA VAL A 54 -34.09 -34.25 4.22
C VAL A 54 -33.81 -34.18 5.72
N LYS A 55 -34.62 -34.91 6.51
CA LYS A 55 -34.41 -35.05 7.96
C LYS A 55 -33.07 -35.72 8.25
N GLY A 56 -32.15 -34.97 8.85
CA GLY A 56 -30.84 -35.48 9.29
C GLY A 56 -29.61 -34.77 8.72
N HIS A 57 -29.76 -33.50 8.27
CA HIS A 57 -28.67 -32.57 7.87
C HIS A 57 -27.42 -33.32 7.39
N GLN A 58 -27.48 -33.95 6.22
CA GLN A 58 -26.32 -34.66 5.69
C GLN A 58 -25.19 -33.66 5.45
N SER A 59 -24.14 -33.74 6.26
CA SER A 59 -22.91 -32.99 6.06
C SER A 59 -22.33 -33.37 4.69
N GLY A 60 -22.30 -32.42 3.75
CA GLY A 60 -21.70 -32.61 2.43
C GLY A 60 -22.64 -32.49 1.23
N ARG A 61 -23.95 -32.21 1.42
CA ARG A 61 -24.84 -31.92 0.29
C ARG A 61 -24.69 -30.46 -0.15
N TRP A 62 -24.31 -30.27 -1.41
CA TRP A 62 -24.13 -28.96 -2.04
C TRP A 62 -25.39 -28.52 -2.77
N PHE A 63 -25.86 -27.29 -2.51
CA PHE A 63 -27.14 -26.78 -3.02
C PHE A 63 -26.85 -25.84 -4.17
N MET A 64 -27.25 -26.22 -5.38
CA MET A 64 -26.98 -25.39 -6.55
C MET A 64 -28.08 -24.32 -6.70
N PRO A 65 -27.75 -23.03 -6.83
CA PRO A 65 -28.75 -21.98 -6.97
C PRO A 65 -29.40 -21.94 -8.37
N TRP A 66 -28.86 -22.60 -9.39
CA TRP A 66 -29.39 -22.62 -10.76
C TRP A 66 -28.88 -23.83 -11.56
N GLY A 67 -29.44 -24.07 -12.74
CA GLY A 67 -29.00 -25.17 -13.62
C GLY A 67 -29.81 -26.46 -13.44
N PRO A 68 -29.35 -27.59 -14.01
CA PRO A 68 -30.11 -28.83 -14.05
C PRO A 68 -30.32 -29.45 -12.66
N ASN A 69 -29.34 -29.32 -11.78
CA ASN A 69 -29.37 -29.81 -10.40
C ASN A 69 -29.72 -28.70 -9.40
N GLN A 70 -30.55 -27.74 -9.82
CA GLN A 70 -30.94 -26.63 -8.94
C GLN A 70 -31.69 -27.13 -7.70
N CYS A 71 -31.49 -26.43 -6.59
CA CYS A 71 -32.21 -26.67 -5.35
C CYS A 71 -33.69 -26.25 -5.48
N ASP A 72 -34.53 -26.77 -4.58
CA ASP A 72 -35.89 -26.26 -4.38
C ASP A 72 -35.80 -24.89 -3.71
N LYS A 73 -36.32 -23.86 -4.40
CA LYS A 73 -36.17 -22.46 -4.00
C LYS A 73 -37.45 -21.92 -3.38
N ILE A 74 -37.29 -20.96 -2.49
CA ILE A 74 -38.36 -20.10 -1.99
C ILE A 74 -38.07 -18.65 -2.39
N GLN A 75 -39.10 -17.90 -2.76
CA GLN A 75 -38.93 -16.47 -3.10
C GLN A 75 -38.90 -15.61 -1.84
N ASP A 76 -39.84 -15.84 -0.93
CA ASP A 76 -40.00 -15.10 0.33
C ASP A 76 -40.18 -16.06 1.52
N PHE A 77 -39.94 -15.57 2.72
CA PHE A 77 -40.15 -16.31 3.96
C PHE A 77 -41.64 -16.55 4.26
N ASP A 78 -42.55 -15.75 3.71
CA ASP A 78 -43.99 -16.02 3.78
C ASP A 78 -44.35 -17.37 3.13
N GLU A 79 -43.65 -17.71 2.03
CA GLU A 79 -43.77 -19.01 1.39
C GLU A 79 -43.25 -20.14 2.29
N ALA A 80 -42.14 -19.90 3.01
CA ALA A 80 -41.58 -20.85 3.96
C ALA A 80 -42.55 -21.14 5.13
N MET A 81 -43.20 -20.10 5.65
CA MET A 81 -44.23 -20.25 6.69
C MET A 81 -45.42 -21.05 6.20
N SER A 82 -45.88 -20.81 4.97
CA SER A 82 -46.99 -21.58 4.37
C SER A 82 -46.66 -23.07 4.20
N LYS A 83 -45.40 -23.38 3.86
CA LYS A 83 -44.87 -24.74 3.67
C LYS A 83 -44.37 -25.38 4.97
N LYS A 84 -44.44 -24.68 6.11
CA LYS A 84 -43.93 -25.12 7.43
C LYS A 84 -42.45 -25.53 7.40
N ILE A 85 -41.63 -24.75 6.70
CA ILE A 85 -40.18 -24.95 6.63
C ILE A 85 -39.53 -24.29 7.85
N GLU A 86 -38.68 -25.02 8.56
CA GLU A 86 -37.94 -24.49 9.72
C GLU A 86 -36.77 -23.60 9.27
N ALA A 87 -36.35 -22.66 10.12
CA ALA A 87 -35.23 -21.76 9.81
C ALA A 87 -33.92 -22.51 9.53
N ASN A 88 -33.69 -23.65 10.20
CA ASN A 88 -32.49 -24.49 10.04
C ASN A 88 -32.44 -25.20 8.68
N ASP A 89 -33.59 -25.39 8.03
CA ASP A 89 -33.68 -26.07 6.73
C ASP A 89 -33.41 -25.11 5.56
N ILE A 90 -33.24 -23.81 5.82
CA ILE A 90 -32.98 -22.81 4.79
C ILE A 90 -31.47 -22.66 4.57
N VAL A 91 -31.04 -22.87 3.33
CA VAL A 91 -29.65 -22.71 2.89
C VAL A 91 -29.57 -21.59 1.85
N PHE A 92 -28.80 -20.56 2.15
CA PHE A 92 -28.50 -19.48 1.22
C PHE A 92 -27.33 -19.91 0.33
N ALA A 93 -27.63 -20.27 -0.92
CA ALA A 93 -26.66 -20.79 -1.87
C ALA A 93 -26.26 -19.71 -2.89
N VAL A 94 -24.95 -19.57 -3.11
CA VAL A 94 -24.37 -18.60 -4.03
C VAL A 94 -23.30 -19.28 -4.88
N HIS A 95 -23.46 -19.18 -6.20
CA HIS A 95 -22.49 -19.72 -7.15
C HIS A 95 -21.61 -18.59 -7.67
N ILE A 96 -20.29 -18.75 -7.53
CA ILE A 96 -19.28 -17.82 -7.98
C ILE A 96 -18.45 -18.54 -9.06
N PRO A 97 -18.37 -18.02 -10.29
CA PRO A 97 -18.91 -16.76 -10.80
C PRO A 97 -20.39 -16.86 -11.19
N LEU A 98 -20.97 -15.74 -11.67
CA LEU A 98 -22.32 -15.70 -12.27
C LEU A 98 -22.49 -16.70 -13.43
N PRO A 99 -23.73 -17.07 -13.81
CA PRO A 99 -23.98 -18.01 -14.90
C PRO A 99 -23.26 -17.65 -16.20
N ASN A 100 -22.78 -18.66 -16.92
CA ASN A 100 -22.03 -18.56 -18.19
C ASN A 100 -20.67 -17.84 -18.09
N LYS A 101 -20.11 -17.67 -16.89
CA LYS A 101 -18.74 -17.18 -16.67
C LYS A 101 -17.91 -18.24 -15.96
N GLU A 102 -16.59 -18.11 -16.03
CA GLU A 102 -15.63 -18.94 -15.29
C GLU A 102 -14.62 -18.04 -14.57
N MET A 103 -14.20 -18.46 -13.37
CA MET A 103 -13.06 -17.85 -12.69
C MET A 103 -11.76 -18.32 -13.33
N SER A 104 -10.70 -17.53 -13.15
CA SER A 104 -9.37 -17.87 -13.67
C SER A 104 -8.28 -17.58 -12.64
N PRO A 105 -7.15 -18.32 -12.67
CA PRO A 105 -6.00 -18.05 -11.81
C PRO A 105 -5.39 -16.64 -11.96
N TRP A 106 -5.73 -15.94 -13.04
CA TRP A 106 -5.33 -14.54 -13.23
C TRP A 106 -5.96 -13.57 -12.24
N PHE A 107 -7.02 -13.97 -11.55
CA PHE A 107 -7.69 -13.13 -10.57
C PHE A 107 -6.96 -13.04 -9.23
N GLN A 108 -5.92 -13.87 -9.02
CA GLN A 108 -4.98 -13.94 -7.88
C GLN A 108 -5.59 -14.09 -6.48
N PHE A 109 -6.60 -13.32 -6.13
CA PHE A 109 -7.32 -13.37 -4.87
C PHE A 109 -8.81 -13.18 -5.09
N MET A 110 -9.60 -13.64 -4.13
CA MET A 110 -11.03 -13.38 -4.08
C MET A 110 -11.42 -13.01 -2.65
N LEU A 111 -11.90 -11.78 -2.50
CA LEU A 111 -12.51 -11.26 -1.29
C LEU A 111 -14.03 -11.36 -1.44
N VAL A 112 -14.72 -11.76 -0.38
CA VAL A 112 -16.17 -11.79 -0.32
C VAL A 112 -16.60 -11.03 0.91
N ILE A 113 -17.49 -10.06 0.70
CA ILE A 113 -18.12 -9.24 1.73
C ILE A 113 -19.59 -9.64 1.82
N LEU A 114 -20.08 -9.81 3.02
CA LEU A 114 -21.46 -10.17 3.33
C LEU A 114 -22.26 -8.93 3.73
N GLN A 115 -23.49 -8.83 3.23
CA GLN A 115 -24.44 -7.78 3.58
C GLN A 115 -25.80 -8.43 3.85
N PHE A 116 -26.34 -8.18 5.03
CA PHE A 116 -27.69 -8.63 5.41
C PHE A 116 -28.71 -7.56 5.08
N ASP A 117 -29.80 -7.95 4.41
CA ASP A 117 -30.99 -7.12 4.28
C ASP A 117 -31.95 -7.50 5.41
N ILE A 118 -32.02 -6.69 6.46
CA ILE A 118 -32.86 -6.94 7.64
C ILE A 118 -34.02 -5.97 7.64
N ALA A 119 -35.25 -6.48 7.63
CA ALA A 119 -36.46 -5.68 7.70
C ALA A 119 -36.81 -5.32 9.15
N PHE A 120 -37.27 -4.09 9.36
CA PHE A 120 -37.76 -3.62 10.64
C PHE A 120 -39.17 -4.15 10.93
N LYS A 121 -39.32 -4.75 12.12
CA LYS A 121 -40.59 -5.16 12.71
C LYS A 121 -40.66 -4.71 14.17
N MET A 122 -41.83 -4.31 14.64
CA MET A 122 -41.99 -3.88 16.03
C MET A 122 -41.74 -4.99 17.04
N TYR A 123 -42.18 -6.21 16.72
CA TYR A 123 -42.09 -7.37 17.61
C TYR A 123 -40.74 -8.10 17.56
N ASN A 124 -39.97 -7.92 16.47
CA ASN A 124 -38.69 -8.60 16.25
C ASN A 124 -37.62 -7.58 15.84
N GLN A 125 -37.19 -6.78 16.81
CA GLN A 125 -36.11 -5.82 16.64
C GLN A 125 -34.75 -6.49 16.82
N ILE A 126 -33.72 -5.90 16.22
CA ILE A 126 -32.33 -6.30 16.46
C ILE A 126 -31.97 -5.94 17.91
N GLU A 127 -31.52 -6.92 18.68
CA GLU A 127 -31.02 -6.72 20.05
C GLU A 127 -29.68 -5.97 20.04
N ASP A 128 -29.40 -5.20 21.10
CA ASP A 128 -28.13 -4.48 21.24
C ASP A 128 -26.97 -5.48 21.32
N GLY A 129 -26.03 -5.36 20.37
CA GLY A 129 -24.89 -6.26 20.27
C GLY A 129 -25.23 -7.65 19.70
N ALA A 130 -26.33 -7.77 18.93
CA ALA A 130 -26.71 -8.99 18.25
C ALA A 130 -25.55 -9.61 17.44
N VAL A 131 -25.41 -10.93 17.52
CA VAL A 131 -24.37 -11.69 16.83
C VAL A 131 -25.01 -12.74 15.93
N ALA A 132 -24.77 -12.62 14.62
CA ALA A 132 -25.11 -13.63 13.64
C ALA A 132 -24.08 -14.76 13.70
N THR A 133 -24.53 -15.96 14.04
CA THR A 133 -23.76 -17.20 13.90
C THR A 133 -24.07 -17.81 12.54
N ILE A 134 -23.05 -17.95 11.71
CA ILE A 134 -23.16 -18.32 10.31
C ILE A 134 -22.42 -19.64 10.12
N ASP A 135 -23.14 -20.68 9.74
CA ASP A 135 -22.55 -21.96 9.37
C ASP A 135 -22.31 -21.96 7.85
N VAL A 136 -21.05 -21.93 7.44
CA VAL A 136 -20.67 -21.72 6.04
C VAL A 136 -19.76 -22.83 5.53
N GLY A 137 -20.08 -23.32 4.33
CA GLY A 137 -19.23 -24.19 3.54
C GLY A 137 -18.91 -23.55 2.20
N VAL A 138 -17.65 -23.64 1.77
CA VAL A 138 -17.22 -23.33 0.40
C VAL A 138 -16.70 -24.60 -0.27
N ALA A 139 -17.19 -24.85 -1.47
CA ALA A 139 -16.74 -25.91 -2.36
C ALA A 139 -16.22 -25.35 -3.67
N TYR A 140 -15.42 -26.15 -4.36
CA TYR A 140 -14.92 -25.85 -5.69
C TYR A 140 -15.15 -27.00 -6.65
N ARG A 141 -15.09 -26.69 -7.95
CA ARG A 141 -15.00 -27.65 -9.04
C ARG A 141 -14.46 -26.96 -10.30
N ASP A 142 -13.89 -27.75 -11.21
CA ASP A 142 -13.39 -27.25 -12.49
C ASP A 142 -14.25 -27.65 -13.69
N ASP A 143 -14.99 -28.77 -13.56
CA ASP A 143 -15.97 -29.22 -14.56
C ASP A 143 -17.40 -28.94 -14.06
N MET A 144 -18.25 -28.46 -14.95
CA MET A 144 -19.66 -28.17 -14.67
C MET A 144 -20.49 -29.43 -14.38
N LEU A 145 -20.03 -30.60 -14.85
CA LEU A 145 -20.65 -31.90 -14.57
C LEU A 145 -19.98 -32.65 -13.41
N GLY A 146 -18.85 -32.14 -12.91
CA GLY A 146 -18.12 -32.73 -11.79
C GLY A 146 -18.84 -32.55 -10.46
N GLU A 147 -18.52 -33.43 -9.51
CA GLU A 147 -18.94 -33.30 -8.12
C GLU A 147 -18.24 -32.13 -7.44
N TRP A 148 -18.89 -31.55 -6.45
CA TRP A 148 -18.34 -30.48 -5.63
C TRP A 148 -17.41 -31.04 -4.57
N THR A 149 -16.20 -30.50 -4.50
CA THR A 149 -15.24 -30.84 -3.44
C THR A 149 -15.20 -29.73 -2.41
N GLU A 150 -15.38 -30.09 -1.14
CA GLU A 150 -15.29 -29.15 -0.02
C GLU A 150 -13.88 -28.57 0.10
N MET A 151 -13.78 -27.24 0.20
CA MET A 151 -12.53 -26.53 0.45
C MET A 151 -12.39 -26.15 1.91
N ALA A 152 -13.44 -25.57 2.50
CA ALA A 152 -13.47 -25.21 3.90
C ALA A 152 -14.91 -25.17 4.41
N HIS A 153 -15.08 -25.54 5.66
CA HIS A 153 -16.32 -25.44 6.40
C HIS A 153 -16.03 -24.89 7.78
N SER A 154 -16.71 -23.82 8.19
CA SER A 154 -16.57 -23.26 9.53
C SER A 154 -17.85 -22.60 10.01
N ILE A 155 -17.99 -22.53 11.33
CA ILE A 155 -19.05 -21.78 11.99
C ILE A 155 -18.45 -20.47 12.45
N GLU A 156 -18.84 -19.39 11.79
CA GLU A 156 -18.34 -18.05 12.04
C GLU A 156 -19.34 -17.22 12.82
N ARG A 157 -18.83 -16.33 13.66
CA ARG A 157 -19.67 -15.35 14.38
C ARG A 157 -19.37 -13.97 13.86
N ARG A 158 -20.41 -13.17 13.60
CA ARG A 158 -20.31 -11.79 13.13
C ARG A 158 -21.27 -10.91 13.91
N LYS A 159 -20.73 -9.85 14.51
CA LYS A 159 -21.53 -8.84 15.20
C LYS A 159 -22.31 -8.01 14.18
N LEU A 160 -23.60 -7.83 14.40
CA LEU A 160 -24.46 -7.00 13.57
C LEU A 160 -24.43 -5.57 14.11
N SER A 161 -23.84 -4.65 13.35
CA SER A 161 -23.91 -3.22 13.60
C SER A 161 -24.91 -2.63 12.60
N CYS A 162 -26.14 -2.41 13.08
CA CYS A 162 -27.25 -1.98 12.24
C CYS A 162 -27.96 -0.79 12.88
N ASN A 163 -28.18 0.26 12.12
CA ASN A 163 -28.92 1.44 12.55
C ASN A 163 -30.24 1.56 11.79
N PHE A 164 -31.29 1.99 12.48
CA PHE A 164 -32.56 2.34 11.86
C PHE A 164 -32.71 3.85 11.90
N THR A 165 -32.44 4.50 10.77
CA THR A 165 -32.44 5.97 10.62
C THR A 165 -33.84 6.57 10.71
N THR A 166 -34.87 5.77 10.45
CA THR A 166 -36.27 6.20 10.46
C THR A 166 -36.90 6.06 11.85
N THR A 167 -37.95 6.82 12.15
CA THR A 167 -38.72 6.65 13.40
C THR A 167 -39.36 5.26 13.46
N LYS A 168 -39.17 4.57 14.59
CA LYS A 168 -39.78 3.28 14.88
C LYS A 168 -41.28 3.45 15.10
N THR A 169 -42.06 3.45 14.02
CA THR A 169 -43.54 3.47 14.01
C THR A 169 -44.07 2.29 13.20
N TYR A 170 -45.33 1.90 13.43
CA TYR A 170 -45.97 0.80 12.68
C TYR A 170 -46.05 1.09 11.17
N GLU A 171 -46.11 2.37 10.77
CA GLU A 171 -46.12 2.78 9.36
C GLU A 171 -44.80 2.50 8.62
N ASN A 172 -43.70 2.40 9.37
CA ASN A 172 -42.36 2.18 8.83
C ASN A 172 -41.91 0.71 8.93
N GLU A 173 -42.81 -0.21 9.31
CA GLU A 173 -42.54 -1.64 9.25
C GLU A 173 -42.22 -2.10 7.81
N GLY A 174 -41.28 -3.03 7.70
CA GLY A 174 -40.81 -3.55 6.41
C GLY A 174 -39.70 -2.73 5.76
N ARG A 175 -39.37 -1.53 6.27
CA ARG A 175 -38.16 -0.81 5.85
C ARG A 175 -36.91 -1.53 6.33
N TYR A 176 -35.83 -1.44 5.56
CA TYR A 176 -34.57 -2.09 5.91
C TYR A 176 -33.76 -1.28 6.92
N TYR A 177 -33.05 -2.01 7.79
CA TYR A 177 -31.96 -1.46 8.57
C TYR A 177 -30.78 -1.11 7.67
N GLU A 178 -30.07 -0.04 8.01
CA GLU A 178 -28.76 0.28 7.44
C GLU A 178 -27.70 -0.44 8.28
N CYS A 179 -27.23 -1.58 7.77
CA CYS A 179 -26.21 -2.41 8.41
C CYS A 179 -24.83 -2.18 7.79
N ASP A 180 -23.79 -2.25 8.62
CA ASP A 180 -22.40 -2.24 8.18
C ASP A 180 -22.06 -3.50 7.36
N LEU A 181 -21.13 -3.35 6.41
CA LEU A 181 -20.63 -4.45 5.59
C LEU A 181 -19.75 -5.40 6.43
N LEU A 182 -19.98 -6.71 6.30
CA LEU A 182 -19.27 -7.71 7.10
C LEU A 182 -18.18 -8.41 6.26
N PRO A 183 -16.90 -8.39 6.69
CA PRO A 183 -15.87 -9.19 6.04
C PRO A 183 -16.19 -10.68 6.22
N PHE A 184 -16.28 -11.40 5.10
CA PHE A 184 -16.78 -12.78 5.11
C PHE A 184 -15.72 -13.81 4.76
N MET A 185 -15.09 -13.69 3.59
CA MET A 185 -14.10 -14.67 3.13
C MET A 185 -12.98 -14.00 2.34
N GLU A 186 -11.74 -14.43 2.54
CA GLU A 186 -10.58 -14.05 1.73
C GLU A 186 -9.84 -15.29 1.26
N LEU A 187 -9.84 -15.51 -0.06
CA LEU A 187 -9.03 -16.55 -0.70
C LEU A 187 -7.80 -15.94 -1.32
N GLY A 188 -6.62 -16.38 -0.87
CA GLY A 188 -5.34 -15.94 -1.40
C GLY A 188 -4.92 -16.55 -2.74
N ASN A 189 -5.76 -17.42 -3.31
CA ASN A 189 -5.60 -17.92 -4.68
C ASN A 189 -6.94 -18.33 -5.30
N VAL A 190 -7.10 -18.07 -6.60
CA VAL A 190 -8.28 -18.48 -7.38
C VAL A 190 -7.89 -19.61 -8.34
N ALA A 191 -7.62 -20.78 -7.78
CA ALA A 191 -7.12 -21.93 -8.55
C ALA A 191 -8.18 -22.60 -9.44
N HIS A 192 -9.46 -22.52 -9.05
CA HIS A 192 -10.55 -23.27 -9.67
C HIS A 192 -11.49 -22.38 -10.47
N LYS A 193 -12.22 -22.97 -11.40
CA LYS A 193 -13.15 -22.25 -12.28
C LYS A 193 -14.46 -21.87 -11.60
N TYR A 194 -14.97 -22.73 -10.73
CA TYR A 194 -16.27 -22.58 -10.09
C TYR A 194 -16.16 -22.81 -8.59
N TYR A 195 -16.87 -21.97 -7.86
CA TYR A 195 -16.98 -21.98 -6.40
C TYR A 195 -18.45 -21.94 -6.02
N LEU A 196 -18.82 -22.72 -5.02
CA LEU A 196 -20.16 -22.71 -4.45
C LEU A 196 -20.06 -22.42 -2.97
N LEU A 197 -20.84 -21.45 -2.54
CA LEU A 197 -20.91 -21.00 -1.17
C LEU A 197 -22.30 -21.32 -0.64
N ASN A 198 -22.36 -22.16 0.39
CA ASN A 198 -23.57 -22.48 1.11
C ASN A 198 -23.50 -21.85 2.49
N ILE A 199 -24.50 -21.03 2.81
CA ILE A 199 -24.58 -20.30 4.07
C ILE A 199 -25.86 -20.75 4.79
N ARG A 200 -25.73 -21.16 6.05
CA ARG A 200 -26.83 -21.52 6.94
C ARG A 200 -26.82 -20.60 8.16
N LEU A 201 -28.01 -20.29 8.65
CA LEU A 201 -28.21 -19.51 9.87
C LEU A 201 -28.88 -20.39 10.92
N PRO A 202 -28.12 -21.24 11.64
CA PRO A 202 -28.71 -22.15 12.61
C PRO A 202 -29.36 -21.38 13.76
N VAL A 203 -30.60 -21.70 14.10
CA VAL A 203 -31.35 -21.10 15.19
C VAL A 203 -31.47 -22.09 16.34
N SER A 204 -31.12 -21.64 17.55
CA SER A 204 -31.27 -22.44 18.76
C SER A 204 -31.63 -21.56 19.96
N GLU A 205 -32.87 -21.66 20.42
CA GLU A 205 -33.34 -20.91 21.60
C GLU A 205 -32.60 -21.31 22.88
N ARG A 206 -32.27 -22.60 23.05
CA ARG A 206 -31.57 -23.10 24.25
C ARG A 206 -30.19 -22.48 24.43
N ASN A 207 -29.46 -22.36 23.33
CA ASN A 207 -28.10 -21.83 23.32
C ASN A 207 -28.07 -20.32 22.96
N LYS A 208 -29.23 -19.69 22.78
CA LYS A 208 -29.40 -18.31 22.30
C LYS A 208 -28.61 -18.02 21.01
N ILE A 209 -28.63 -18.96 20.06
CA ILE A 209 -27.97 -18.80 18.76
C ILE A 209 -28.96 -18.21 17.77
N ASN A 210 -28.58 -17.10 17.13
CA ASN A 210 -29.40 -16.38 16.14
C ASN A 210 -30.80 -15.99 16.64
N VAL A 211 -30.91 -15.69 17.94
CA VAL A 211 -32.11 -15.11 18.54
C VAL A 211 -31.96 -13.59 18.57
N GLY A 212 -33.00 -12.84 18.23
CA GLY A 212 -32.97 -11.37 18.30
C GLY A 212 -32.11 -10.68 17.23
N ILE A 213 -31.82 -11.35 16.11
CA ILE A 213 -31.05 -10.78 14.99
C ILE A 213 -31.91 -10.00 13.99
N GLY A 214 -33.19 -9.75 14.31
CA GLY A 214 -34.18 -9.12 13.43
C GLY A 214 -34.79 -10.06 12.39
N GLU A 215 -35.58 -9.51 11.47
CA GLU A 215 -36.16 -10.27 10.34
C GLU A 215 -35.27 -10.15 9.10
N ILE A 216 -34.35 -11.10 8.92
CA ILE A 216 -33.53 -11.17 7.70
C ILE A 216 -34.44 -11.49 6.52
N LYS A 217 -34.39 -10.68 5.46
CA LYS A 217 -35.11 -10.90 4.20
C LYS A 217 -34.23 -11.52 3.12
N ASP A 218 -33.02 -11.01 2.95
CA ASP A 218 -32.07 -11.51 1.94
C ASP A 218 -30.64 -11.39 2.44
N ILE A 219 -29.76 -12.18 1.81
CA ILE A 219 -28.32 -12.11 2.00
C ILE A 219 -27.69 -11.73 0.66
N ARG A 220 -26.96 -10.62 0.66
CA ARG A 220 -26.16 -10.16 -0.47
C ARG A 220 -24.69 -10.42 -0.20
N LEU A 221 -23.96 -10.73 -1.26
CA LEU A 221 -22.52 -10.90 -1.22
C LEU A 221 -21.88 -10.04 -2.30
N VAL A 222 -20.74 -9.45 -1.99
CA VAL A 222 -19.91 -8.73 -2.97
C VAL A 222 -18.61 -9.49 -3.13
N GLY A 223 -18.44 -10.14 -4.27
CA GLY A 223 -17.20 -10.81 -4.65
C GLY A 223 -16.27 -9.82 -5.34
N ILE A 224 -15.14 -9.51 -4.69
CA ILE A 224 -14.09 -8.63 -5.20
C ILE A 224 -12.90 -9.50 -5.57
N HIS A 225 -12.47 -9.42 -6.82
CA HIS A 225 -11.29 -10.13 -7.28
C HIS A 225 -10.39 -9.20 -8.10
N GLN A 226 -9.10 -9.52 -8.20
CA GLN A 226 -8.21 -8.77 -9.07
C GLN A 226 -8.63 -8.98 -10.53
N ASN A 227 -8.49 -7.95 -11.34
CA ASN A 227 -8.81 -8.09 -12.75
C ASN A 227 -7.65 -8.81 -13.48
N GLY A 228 -7.96 -9.88 -14.20
CA GLY A 228 -6.94 -10.70 -14.85
C GLY A 228 -6.12 -9.95 -15.90
N GLY A 229 -6.70 -8.93 -16.55
CA GLY A 229 -5.94 -8.07 -17.45
C GLY A 229 -4.94 -7.17 -16.71
N PHE A 230 -5.31 -6.65 -15.54
CA PHE A 230 -4.41 -5.87 -14.70
C PHE A 230 -3.26 -6.75 -14.19
N THR A 231 -3.55 -7.97 -13.74
CA THR A 231 -2.56 -8.96 -13.30
C THR A 231 -1.52 -9.25 -14.39
N LYS A 232 -1.95 -9.42 -15.64
CA LYS A 232 -1.03 -9.64 -16.78
C LYS A 232 -0.08 -8.47 -16.99
N VAL A 233 -0.59 -7.23 -16.97
CA VAL A 233 0.24 -6.03 -17.11
C VAL A 233 1.18 -5.88 -15.92
N TRP A 234 0.69 -6.13 -14.72
CA TRP A 234 1.47 -6.10 -13.49
C TRP A 234 2.64 -7.08 -13.54
N PHE A 235 2.39 -8.33 -13.95
CA PHE A 235 3.42 -9.35 -14.12
C PHE A 235 4.44 -8.98 -15.18
N ALA A 236 4.00 -8.48 -16.34
CA ALA A 236 4.89 -8.03 -17.39
C ALA A 236 5.81 -6.90 -16.91
N MET A 237 5.26 -5.94 -16.15
CA MET A 237 6.03 -4.84 -15.56
C MET A 237 7.06 -5.35 -14.55
N LYS A 238 6.68 -6.28 -13.67
CA LYS A 238 7.64 -6.93 -12.74
C LYS A 238 8.75 -7.63 -13.51
N THR A 239 8.41 -8.52 -14.44
CA THR A 239 9.36 -9.29 -15.25
C THR A 239 10.32 -8.40 -16.06
N PHE A 240 9.87 -7.24 -16.55
CA PHE A 240 10.73 -6.28 -17.23
C PHE A 240 11.67 -5.53 -16.28
N LEU A 241 11.19 -5.14 -15.09
CA LEU A 241 11.97 -4.37 -14.13
C LEU A 241 12.97 -5.22 -13.35
N THR A 242 12.69 -6.49 -13.04
CA THR A 242 13.60 -7.39 -12.31
C THR A 242 15.02 -7.43 -12.89
N PRO A 243 15.24 -7.74 -14.19
CA PRO A 243 16.59 -7.82 -14.74
C PRO A 243 17.29 -6.47 -14.71
N SER A 244 16.56 -5.36 -14.94
CA SER A 244 17.16 -4.02 -14.94
C SER A 244 17.73 -3.65 -13.57
N ILE A 245 16.96 -3.90 -12.49
CA ILE A 245 17.38 -3.65 -11.10
C ILE A 245 18.48 -4.62 -10.67
N LEU A 246 18.41 -5.89 -11.08
CA LEU A 246 19.42 -6.89 -10.75
C LEU A 246 20.77 -6.55 -11.41
N ILE A 247 20.79 -6.16 -12.69
CA ILE A 247 22.00 -5.78 -13.40
C ILE A 247 22.67 -4.59 -12.73
N ILE A 248 21.92 -3.53 -12.40
CA ILE A 248 22.49 -2.36 -11.73
C ILE A 248 22.97 -2.68 -10.31
N LEU A 249 22.28 -3.58 -9.58
CA LEU A 249 22.68 -4.01 -8.24
C LEU A 249 24.03 -4.75 -8.28
N VAL A 250 24.17 -5.73 -9.18
CA VAL A 250 25.41 -6.48 -9.38
C VAL A 250 26.53 -5.54 -9.84
N TRP A 251 26.24 -4.63 -10.77
CA TRP A 251 27.19 -3.63 -11.24
C TRP A 251 27.65 -2.70 -10.10
N TYR A 252 26.71 -2.20 -9.29
CA TYR A 252 26.98 -1.32 -8.16
C TYR A 252 27.88 -2.00 -7.13
N TRP A 253 27.54 -3.24 -6.74
CA TRP A 253 28.34 -3.99 -5.78
C TRP A 253 29.75 -4.32 -6.31
N ARG A 254 29.84 -4.73 -7.58
CA ARG A 254 31.14 -4.98 -8.24
C ARG A 254 32.02 -3.72 -8.25
N ARG A 255 31.45 -2.53 -8.44
CA ARG A 255 32.22 -1.27 -8.40
C ARG A 255 32.74 -0.96 -7.00
N ILE A 256 31.98 -1.32 -5.97
CA ILE A 256 32.37 -1.12 -4.57
C ILE A 256 33.52 -2.06 -4.19
N THR A 257 33.42 -3.34 -4.54
CA THR A 257 34.44 -4.35 -4.17
C THR A 257 35.77 -4.17 -4.90
N LEU A 258 35.79 -3.46 -6.04
CA LEU A 258 37.02 -3.10 -6.75
C LEU A 258 37.82 -1.97 -6.08
N MET A 259 37.25 -1.27 -5.10
CA MET A 259 37.98 -0.25 -4.34
C MET A 259 38.86 -0.91 -3.26
N THR A 260 40.01 -0.31 -2.99
CA THR A 260 40.92 -0.77 -1.93
C THR A 260 40.41 -0.48 -0.51
N ARG A 261 39.38 0.37 -0.36
CA ARG A 261 38.77 0.71 0.93
C ARG A 261 37.59 -0.22 1.25
N PRO A 262 37.31 -0.51 2.53
CA PRO A 262 36.08 -1.19 2.90
C PRO A 262 34.84 -0.33 2.58
N PRO A 263 33.68 -0.95 2.27
CA PRO A 263 32.45 -0.24 1.95
C PRO A 263 31.95 0.59 3.13
N VAL A 264 31.55 1.83 2.85
CA VAL A 264 31.01 2.75 3.88
C VAL A 264 29.56 2.38 4.23
N LEU A 265 29.06 2.88 5.36
CA LEU A 265 27.71 2.54 5.84
C LEU A 265 26.63 2.88 4.79
N LEU A 266 26.71 4.07 4.18
CA LEU A 266 25.76 4.49 3.16
C LEU A 266 25.75 3.56 1.93
N GLU A 267 26.93 3.09 1.49
CA GLU A 267 27.04 2.18 0.35
C GLU A 267 26.37 0.83 0.64
N LYS A 268 26.53 0.31 1.86
CA LYS A 268 25.89 -0.92 2.34
C LYS A 268 24.37 -0.78 2.43
N VAL A 269 23.87 0.35 2.92
CA VAL A 269 22.42 0.60 3.04
C VAL A 269 21.77 0.73 1.66
N ILE A 270 22.42 1.41 0.70
CA ILE A 270 21.96 1.47 -0.70
C ILE A 270 21.94 0.08 -1.33
N PHE A 271 22.96 -0.76 -1.07
CA PHE A 271 22.98 -2.15 -1.54
C PHE A 271 21.81 -2.96 -0.96
N ALA A 272 21.55 -2.83 0.35
CA ALA A 272 20.42 -3.49 1.00
C ALA A 272 19.07 -3.01 0.44
N LEU A 273 18.91 -1.72 0.18
CA LEU A 273 17.72 -1.16 -0.46
C LEU A 273 17.50 -1.74 -1.87
N GLY A 274 18.56 -1.87 -2.67
CA GLY A 274 18.50 -2.50 -3.99
C GLY A 274 18.17 -3.99 -3.94
N LEU A 275 18.64 -4.70 -2.92
CA LEU A 275 18.29 -6.10 -2.67
C LEU A 275 16.81 -6.26 -2.31
N CYS A 276 16.27 -5.42 -1.42
CA CYS A 276 14.84 -5.40 -1.10
C CYS A 276 13.97 -5.05 -2.31
N MET A 277 14.41 -4.08 -3.14
CA MET A 277 13.69 -3.74 -4.37
C MET A 277 13.69 -4.92 -5.36
N THR A 278 14.83 -5.60 -5.50
CA THR A 278 14.92 -6.82 -6.31
C THR A 278 13.95 -7.88 -5.79
N PHE A 279 13.87 -8.08 -4.47
CA PHE A 279 12.99 -9.06 -3.84
C PHE A 279 11.50 -8.82 -4.13
N ILE A 280 11.04 -7.55 -4.13
CA ILE A 280 9.67 -7.19 -4.57
C ILE A 280 9.44 -7.50 -6.04
N ASN A 281 10.44 -7.22 -6.87
CA ASN A 281 10.34 -7.31 -8.33
C ASN A 281 10.44 -8.73 -8.85
N ILE A 282 10.97 -9.69 -8.08
CA ILE A 282 11.00 -11.10 -8.51
C ILE A 282 9.53 -11.52 -8.72
N PRO A 283 9.17 -11.95 -9.94
CA PRO A 283 7.78 -12.20 -10.28
C PRO A 283 7.40 -13.63 -9.87
N VAL A 284 7.48 -13.93 -8.57
CA VAL A 284 7.12 -15.23 -7.96
C VAL A 284 5.64 -15.55 -8.21
N GLU A 285 4.83 -14.53 -8.43
CA GLU A 285 3.41 -14.63 -8.72
C GLU A 285 3.11 -15.38 -10.03
N TRP A 286 4.06 -15.50 -10.97
CA TRP A 286 3.87 -16.36 -12.15
C TRP A 286 3.57 -17.81 -11.76
N PHE A 287 4.14 -18.29 -10.65
CA PHE A 287 3.89 -19.64 -10.18
C PHE A 287 2.46 -19.84 -9.66
N SER A 288 1.76 -18.78 -9.21
CA SER A 288 0.36 -18.92 -8.75
C SER A 288 -0.63 -19.20 -9.87
N VAL A 289 -0.24 -18.95 -11.13
CA VAL A 289 -1.09 -19.29 -12.29
C VAL A 289 -1.11 -20.80 -12.53
N GLY A 290 -0.02 -21.51 -12.24
CA GLY A 290 0.11 -22.96 -12.46
C GLY A 290 -0.08 -23.80 -11.19
N PHE A 291 0.19 -23.24 -10.01
CA PHE A 291 0.13 -23.95 -8.73
C PHE A 291 -0.82 -23.26 -7.76
N ASN A 292 -1.53 -24.08 -6.96
CA ASN A 292 -2.42 -23.55 -5.95
C ASN A 292 -1.66 -23.12 -4.67
N TRP A 293 -1.18 -21.87 -4.64
CA TRP A 293 -0.45 -21.32 -3.48
C TRP A 293 -1.24 -20.21 -2.78
N THR A 294 -1.89 -20.56 -1.67
CA THR A 294 -2.75 -19.64 -0.89
C THR A 294 -1.96 -18.57 -0.12
N TRP A 295 -0.67 -18.77 0.12
CA TRP A 295 0.20 -17.86 0.88
C TRP A 295 0.78 -16.68 0.07
N MET A 296 0.40 -16.55 -1.20
CA MET A 296 0.96 -15.54 -2.11
C MET A 296 0.73 -14.09 -1.65
N LEU A 297 -0.45 -13.79 -1.08
CA LEU A 297 -0.78 -12.46 -0.58
C LEU A 297 0.12 -12.08 0.58
N LEU A 298 0.19 -12.94 1.60
CA LEU A 298 1.04 -12.76 2.77
C LEU A 298 2.51 -12.56 2.38
N PHE A 299 3.01 -13.33 1.41
CA PHE A 299 4.36 -13.15 0.89
C PHE A 299 4.54 -11.84 0.11
N GLY A 300 3.51 -11.36 -0.58
CA GLY A 300 3.46 -10.02 -1.16
C GLY A 300 3.60 -8.92 -0.12
N ASP A 301 2.83 -9.00 0.97
CA ASP A 301 2.83 -7.99 2.03
C ASP A 301 4.17 -7.96 2.78
N ILE A 302 4.71 -9.13 3.14
CA ILE A 302 6.02 -9.23 3.80
C ILE A 302 7.11 -8.59 2.94
N ARG A 303 7.10 -8.84 1.61
CA ARG A 303 8.05 -8.23 0.67
C ARG A 303 7.95 -6.70 0.68
N GLN A 304 6.74 -6.17 0.63
CA GLN A 304 6.50 -4.72 0.65
C GLN A 304 6.89 -4.09 1.99
N GLY A 305 6.51 -4.72 3.10
CA GLY A 305 6.84 -4.27 4.46
C GLY A 305 8.36 -4.18 4.68
N ILE A 306 9.12 -5.19 4.25
CA ILE A 306 10.60 -5.19 4.33
C ILE A 306 11.20 -4.02 3.53
N PHE A 307 10.68 -3.76 2.32
CA PHE A 307 11.16 -2.63 1.52
C PHE A 307 10.85 -1.28 2.17
N TYR A 308 9.65 -1.08 2.70
CA TYR A 308 9.30 0.17 3.40
C TYR A 308 10.18 0.39 4.63
N ALA A 309 10.39 -0.64 5.45
CA ALA A 309 11.29 -0.56 6.59
C ALA A 309 12.72 -0.16 6.18
N MET A 310 13.24 -0.74 5.09
CA MET A 310 14.56 -0.42 4.55
C MET A 310 14.64 0.97 3.90
N LEU A 311 13.58 1.42 3.22
CA LEU A 311 13.50 2.76 2.62
C LEU A 311 13.49 3.85 3.70
N LEU A 312 12.69 3.68 4.75
CA LEU A 312 12.65 4.60 5.89
C LEU A 312 13.99 4.63 6.63
N SER A 313 14.62 3.46 6.81
CA SER A 313 15.96 3.34 7.39
C SER A 313 17.02 4.02 6.52
N PHE A 314 16.92 3.90 5.19
CA PHE A 314 17.79 4.59 4.25
C PHE A 314 17.70 6.10 4.39
N TRP A 315 16.49 6.68 4.46
CA TRP A 315 16.32 8.14 4.58
C TRP A 315 16.94 8.71 5.85
N ILE A 316 16.76 8.05 7.00
CA ILE A 316 17.28 8.56 8.27
C ILE A 316 18.81 8.42 8.36
N ILE A 317 19.36 7.29 7.90
CA ILE A 317 20.81 7.08 7.83
C ILE A 317 21.44 8.05 6.81
N PHE A 318 20.78 8.29 5.68
CA PHE A 318 21.24 9.25 4.68
C PHE A 318 21.31 10.67 5.26
N CYS A 319 20.27 11.12 5.96
CA CYS A 319 20.28 12.42 6.62
C CYS A 319 21.37 12.51 7.69
N GLY A 320 21.55 11.44 8.48
CA GLY A 320 22.56 11.37 9.52
C GLY A 320 23.99 11.42 9.01
N GLU A 321 24.33 10.63 7.99
CA GLU A 321 25.70 10.59 7.44
C GLU A 321 26.10 11.90 6.74
N HIS A 322 25.13 12.69 6.27
CA HIS A 322 25.38 14.03 5.71
C HIS A 322 25.47 15.14 6.77
N LEU A 323 25.33 14.81 8.07
CA LEU A 323 25.58 15.75 9.17
C LEU A 323 27.10 15.96 9.34
N MET A 324 27.57 17.18 9.05
CA MET A 324 29.00 17.46 8.91
C MET A 324 29.82 17.45 10.22
N ASP A 325 29.19 17.48 11.41
CA ASP A 325 29.84 17.63 12.73
C ASP A 325 29.89 16.37 13.63
N GLN A 326 29.41 15.19 13.20
CA GLN A 326 29.55 13.97 14.04
C GLN A 326 30.97 13.41 14.01
N MET A 327 31.59 13.28 15.20
CA MET A 327 32.95 12.75 15.41
C MET A 327 33.08 11.24 15.19
N GLU A 328 31.99 10.47 15.35
CA GLU A 328 31.95 9.03 15.04
C GLU A 328 30.97 8.78 13.87
N ARG A 329 31.50 8.48 12.68
CA ARG A 329 30.72 8.11 11.48
C ARG A 329 30.84 6.62 11.18
N ASN A 330 29.98 6.09 10.31
CA ASN A 330 30.04 4.70 9.79
C ASN A 330 29.74 3.57 10.79
N ARG A 331 29.17 3.85 11.96
CA ARG A 331 28.74 2.80 12.91
C ARG A 331 27.22 2.73 13.00
N PHE A 332 26.66 1.57 12.65
CA PHE A 332 25.21 1.33 12.73
C PHE A 332 24.65 1.53 14.15
N SER A 333 25.44 1.21 15.19
CA SER A 333 25.06 1.37 16.60
C SER A 333 24.66 2.80 16.98
N ILE A 334 25.19 3.82 16.30
CA ILE A 334 24.86 5.23 16.55
C ILE A 334 23.42 5.55 16.11
N TYR A 335 22.95 4.90 15.04
CA TYR A 335 21.62 5.09 14.47
C TYR A 335 20.55 4.21 15.13
N TRP A 336 20.90 3.36 16.10
CA TRP A 336 19.96 2.42 16.72
C TRP A 336 18.75 3.12 17.36
N LYS A 337 18.96 4.30 17.97
CA LYS A 337 17.86 5.11 18.55
C LYS A 337 16.86 5.62 17.50
N GLN A 338 17.33 5.79 16.27
CA GLN A 338 16.56 6.33 15.14
C GLN A 338 15.92 5.21 14.31
N VAL A 339 16.61 4.08 14.16
CA VAL A 339 16.13 2.89 13.42
C VAL A 339 15.23 2.01 14.30
N GLY A 340 15.38 2.07 15.63
CA GLY A 340 14.59 1.30 16.60
C GLY A 340 13.07 1.42 16.41
N PRO A 341 12.49 2.63 16.33
CA PRO A 341 11.06 2.81 16.05
C PRO A 341 10.61 2.17 14.73
N ILE A 342 11.44 2.21 13.68
CA ILE A 342 11.12 1.63 12.37
C ILE A 342 11.03 0.11 12.47
N VAL A 343 12.05 -0.52 13.06
CA VAL A 343 12.11 -1.98 13.21
C VAL A 343 10.99 -2.48 14.11
N PHE A 344 10.77 -1.80 15.24
CA PHE A 344 9.71 -2.17 16.18
C PHE A 344 8.32 -2.00 15.57
N GLY A 345 8.04 -0.85 14.92
CA GLY A 345 6.76 -0.63 14.23
C GLY A 345 6.52 -1.64 13.09
N SER A 346 7.55 -1.95 12.31
CA SER A 346 7.46 -2.96 11.24
C SER A 346 7.24 -4.37 11.80
N PHE A 347 7.83 -4.70 12.95
CA PHE A 347 7.61 -5.96 13.63
C PHE A 347 6.18 -6.08 14.19
N CYS A 348 5.61 -5.00 14.73
CA CYS A 348 4.21 -4.95 15.15
C CYS A 348 3.26 -5.18 13.97
N LEU A 349 3.49 -4.52 12.83
CA LEU A 349 2.69 -4.74 11.61
C LEU A 349 2.85 -6.16 11.06
N PHE A 350 4.06 -6.73 11.11
CA PHE A 350 4.28 -8.12 10.71
C PHE A 350 3.50 -9.11 11.58
N ILE A 351 3.46 -8.90 12.91
CA ILE A 351 2.64 -9.74 13.81
C ILE A 351 1.16 -9.59 13.45
N PHE A 352 0.69 -8.36 13.20
CA PHE A 352 -0.68 -8.11 12.78
C PHE A 352 -1.04 -8.88 11.49
N ASP A 353 -0.23 -8.76 10.43
CA ASP A 353 -0.44 -9.47 9.17
C ASP A 353 -0.43 -11.00 9.35
N MET A 354 0.47 -11.52 10.21
CA MET A 354 0.52 -12.95 10.53
C MET A 354 -0.71 -13.43 11.32
N CYS A 355 -1.27 -12.60 12.19
CA CYS A 355 -2.48 -12.91 12.95
C CYS A 355 -3.74 -12.84 12.09
N GLU A 356 -3.82 -11.92 11.12
CA GLU A 356 -4.96 -11.79 10.21
C GLU A 356 -4.81 -12.75 9.02
N ARG A 357 -3.91 -12.43 8.08
CA ARG A 357 -3.71 -13.17 6.83
C ARG A 357 -3.06 -14.53 7.03
N GLY A 358 -2.21 -14.69 8.05
CA GLY A 358 -1.60 -15.98 8.35
C GLY A 358 -2.60 -17.03 8.83
N VAL A 359 -3.61 -16.62 9.63
CA VAL A 359 -4.69 -17.52 10.09
C VAL A 359 -5.69 -17.81 8.97
N GLN A 360 -5.94 -16.83 8.10
CA GLN A 360 -6.80 -17.00 6.92
C GLN A 360 -6.35 -18.12 5.98
N LEU A 361 -5.06 -18.47 5.97
CA LEU A 361 -4.54 -19.61 5.18
C LEU A 361 -5.14 -20.96 5.59
N LYS A 362 -5.52 -21.11 6.87
CA LYS A 362 -6.16 -22.32 7.38
C LYS A 362 -7.68 -22.20 7.38
N ASN A 363 -8.20 -21.04 7.74
CA ASN A 363 -9.63 -20.75 7.73
C ASN A 363 -9.90 -19.50 6.90
N PRO A 364 -10.38 -19.60 5.65
CA PRO A 364 -10.58 -18.45 4.77
C PRO A 364 -11.68 -17.52 5.26
N PHE A 365 -12.52 -17.95 6.20
CA PHE A 365 -13.55 -17.14 6.82
C PHE A 365 -13.08 -16.46 8.12
N TYR A 366 -11.83 -16.64 8.53
CA TYR A 366 -11.34 -15.97 9.72
C TYR A 366 -11.21 -14.45 9.52
N SER A 367 -11.61 -13.69 10.53
CA SER A 367 -11.36 -12.25 10.61
C SER A 367 -11.02 -11.88 12.05
N ILE A 368 -9.90 -11.18 12.26
CA ILE A 368 -9.47 -10.72 13.58
C ILE A 368 -10.48 -9.74 14.20
N TRP A 369 -11.15 -8.97 13.33
CA TRP A 369 -12.18 -7.99 13.65
C TRP A 369 -13.51 -8.59 14.11
N ALA A 370 -13.69 -9.91 13.97
CA ALA A 370 -14.93 -10.58 14.38
C ALA A 370 -15.03 -10.81 15.90
N SER A 371 -13.91 -10.77 16.62
CA SER A 371 -13.86 -10.97 18.07
C SER A 371 -13.46 -9.69 18.79
N ASP A 372 -14.05 -9.42 19.97
CA ASP A 372 -13.74 -8.21 20.74
C ASP A 372 -12.25 -8.20 21.15
N VAL A 373 -11.74 -9.31 21.69
CA VAL A 373 -10.33 -9.46 22.07
C VAL A 373 -9.39 -9.33 20.86
N GLY A 374 -9.74 -9.93 19.72
CA GLY A 374 -8.96 -9.83 18.49
C GLY A 374 -8.91 -8.39 17.97
N THR A 375 -10.04 -7.67 18.01
CA THR A 375 -10.14 -6.27 17.61
C THR A 375 -9.30 -5.38 18.51
N GLU A 376 -9.37 -5.55 19.83
CA GLU A 376 -8.54 -4.78 20.78
C GLU A 376 -7.04 -5.01 20.53
N LEU A 377 -6.62 -6.27 20.31
CA LEU A 377 -5.23 -6.60 20.00
C LEU A 377 -4.78 -6.03 18.64
N ALA A 378 -5.60 -6.17 17.60
CA ALA A 378 -5.34 -5.60 16.28
C ALA A 378 -5.16 -4.09 16.35
N MET A 379 -6.09 -3.40 17.01
CA MET A 379 -6.02 -1.96 17.22
C MET A 379 -4.79 -1.57 18.03
N ALA A 380 -4.40 -2.34 19.06
CA ALA A 380 -3.18 -2.08 19.81
C ALA A 380 -1.92 -2.15 18.92
N PHE A 381 -1.79 -3.16 18.07
CA PHE A 381 -0.65 -3.27 17.13
C PHE A 381 -0.61 -2.09 16.15
N ILE A 382 -1.76 -1.70 15.58
CA ILE A 382 -1.86 -0.57 14.65
C ILE A 382 -1.53 0.75 15.35
N ILE A 383 -2.03 0.97 16.56
CA ILE A 383 -1.76 2.18 17.35
C ILE A 383 -0.26 2.27 17.69
N VAL A 384 0.36 1.17 18.12
CA VAL A 384 1.79 1.13 18.43
C VAL A 384 2.63 1.42 17.18
N ALA A 385 2.28 0.82 16.03
CA ALA A 385 2.94 1.11 14.76
C ALA A 385 2.78 2.59 14.35
N GLY A 386 1.58 3.16 14.55
CA GLY A 386 1.30 4.58 14.31
C GLY A 386 2.14 5.51 15.18
N ILE A 387 2.27 5.23 16.49
CA ILE A 387 3.14 5.99 17.40
C ILE A 387 4.60 5.91 16.94
N CYS A 388 5.06 4.73 16.54
CA CYS A 388 6.41 4.55 16.01
C CYS A 388 6.66 5.34 14.73
N ALA A 389 5.69 5.38 13.82
CA ALA A 389 5.74 6.18 12.60
C ALA A 389 5.80 7.69 12.92
N CYS A 390 4.98 8.17 13.86
CA CYS A 390 5.02 9.56 14.32
C CYS A 390 6.38 9.93 14.94
N LEU A 391 6.92 9.09 15.81
CA LEU A 391 8.25 9.28 16.40
C LEU A 391 9.34 9.31 15.31
N TYR A 392 9.26 8.41 14.33
CA TYR A 392 10.16 8.41 13.18
C TYR A 392 10.09 9.74 12.40
N PHE A 393 8.89 10.23 12.07
CA PHE A 393 8.73 11.49 11.36
C PHE A 393 9.31 12.68 12.15
N LEU A 394 9.09 12.73 13.46
CA LEU A 394 9.69 13.76 14.33
C LEU A 394 11.22 13.70 14.28
N PHE A 395 11.82 12.50 14.36
CA PHE A 395 13.27 12.35 14.23
C PHE A 395 13.79 12.76 12.85
N LEU A 396 13.09 12.38 11.77
CA LEU A 396 13.47 12.75 10.41
C LEU A 396 13.44 14.27 10.22
N CYS A 397 12.37 14.93 10.65
CA CYS A 397 12.24 16.40 10.61
C CYS A 397 13.34 17.09 11.41
N PHE A 398 13.63 16.60 12.61
CA PHE A 398 14.70 17.12 13.44
C PHE A 398 16.08 16.98 12.79
N MET A 399 16.39 15.81 12.23
CA MET A 399 17.65 15.56 11.52
C MET A 399 17.79 16.44 10.28
N VAL A 400 16.73 16.56 9.48
CA VAL A 400 16.69 17.46 8.31
C VAL A 400 16.95 18.90 8.73
N PHE A 401 16.30 19.38 9.78
CA PHE A 401 16.52 20.73 10.31
C PHE A 401 17.96 20.95 10.77
N GLN A 402 18.54 19.98 11.49
CA GLN A 402 19.94 20.04 11.91
C GLN A 402 20.90 20.09 10.71
N VAL A 403 20.65 19.27 9.69
CA VAL A 403 21.48 19.26 8.47
C VAL A 403 21.40 20.61 7.77
N PHE A 404 20.22 21.20 7.60
CA PHE A 404 20.10 22.53 6.99
C PHE A 404 20.79 23.62 7.82
N ARG A 405 20.67 23.60 9.14
CA ARG A 405 21.40 24.55 10.01
C ARG A 405 22.91 24.39 9.88
N ASN A 406 23.41 23.15 9.85
CA ASN A 406 24.85 22.88 9.71
C ASN A 406 25.36 23.32 8.33
N ILE A 407 24.63 23.01 7.26
CA ILE A 407 24.95 23.47 5.90
C ILE A 407 24.98 25.00 5.85
N SER A 408 24.01 25.69 6.46
CA SER A 408 24.00 27.16 6.52
C SER A 408 25.22 27.72 7.25
N GLY A 409 25.56 27.15 8.42
CA GLY A 409 26.71 27.57 9.22
C GLY A 409 28.08 27.26 8.57
N LYS A 410 28.22 26.14 7.85
CA LYS A 410 29.46 25.85 7.12
C LYS A 410 29.56 26.68 5.83
N ARG A 411 28.44 27.03 5.19
CA ARG A 411 28.44 27.84 3.96
C ARG A 411 29.07 29.23 4.16
N SER A 412 28.91 29.84 5.34
CA SER A 412 29.56 31.11 5.67
C SER A 412 31.08 31.01 5.84
N SER A 413 31.61 29.83 6.17
CA SER A 413 33.06 29.58 6.34
C SER A 413 33.73 28.95 5.13
N LEU A 414 32.98 28.49 4.11
CA LEU A 414 33.52 27.94 2.86
C LEU A 414 34.52 28.85 2.12
N PRO A 415 34.35 30.19 2.07
CA PRO A 415 35.30 31.07 1.38
C PRO A 415 36.70 31.09 2.03
N ALA A 416 36.79 30.77 3.33
CA ALA A 416 38.02 30.80 4.10
C ALA A 416 38.80 29.46 4.10
N MET A 417 38.28 28.41 3.44
CA MET A 417 38.91 27.07 3.41
C MET A 417 39.79 26.86 2.18
N SER A 418 40.72 25.90 2.26
CA SER A 418 41.54 25.49 1.12
C SER A 418 40.69 24.95 -0.05
N LYS A 419 41.11 25.23 -1.29
CA LYS A 419 40.36 24.91 -2.52
C LYS A 419 39.90 23.45 -2.60
N ALA A 420 40.77 22.50 -2.22
CA ALA A 420 40.47 21.07 -2.23
C ALA A 420 39.40 20.68 -1.19
N ARG A 421 39.46 21.26 0.03
CA ARG A 421 38.49 21.01 1.09
C ARG A 421 37.13 21.65 0.78
N ARG A 422 37.16 22.85 0.21
CA ARG A 422 35.96 23.57 -0.25
C ARG A 422 35.17 22.76 -1.29
N LEU A 423 35.84 22.27 -2.34
CA LEU A 423 35.21 21.47 -3.40
C LEU A 423 34.58 20.18 -2.86
N HIS A 424 35.22 19.53 -1.88
CA HIS A 424 34.67 18.34 -1.25
C HIS A 424 33.38 18.63 -0.47
N TYR A 425 33.34 19.70 0.33
CA TYR A 425 32.14 20.10 1.08
C TYR A 425 31.02 20.62 0.16
N GLU A 426 31.35 21.40 -0.87
CA GLU A 426 30.37 21.84 -1.88
C GLU A 426 29.72 20.64 -2.59
N GLY A 427 30.49 19.60 -2.93
CA GLY A 427 29.99 18.35 -3.50
C GLY A 427 29.06 17.58 -2.55
N LEU A 428 29.42 17.49 -1.27
CA LEU A 428 28.60 16.82 -0.25
C LEU A 428 27.26 17.54 -0.03
N ILE A 429 27.27 18.87 0.03
CA ILE A 429 26.07 19.70 0.16
C ILE A 429 25.16 19.55 -1.08
N PHE A 430 25.75 19.53 -2.28
CA PHE A 430 25.00 19.33 -3.51
C PHE A 430 24.30 17.98 -3.54
N ARG A 431 25.00 16.89 -3.18
CA ARG A 431 24.41 15.54 -3.09
C ARG A 431 23.21 15.48 -2.15
N PHE A 432 23.37 16.02 -0.96
CA PHE A 432 22.31 16.04 0.04
C PHE A 432 21.07 16.77 -0.50
N LYS A 433 21.25 18.00 -1.01
CA LYS A 433 20.15 18.81 -1.55
C LYS A 433 19.48 18.17 -2.76
N PHE A 434 20.26 17.62 -3.68
CA PHE A 434 19.75 16.96 -4.87
C PHE A 434 18.89 15.75 -4.51
N LEU A 435 19.43 14.82 -3.70
CA LEU A 435 18.67 13.63 -3.34
C LEU A 435 17.43 14.00 -2.52
N MET A 436 17.56 14.92 -1.56
CA MET A 436 16.44 15.37 -0.75
C MET A 436 15.30 15.96 -1.60
N LEU A 437 15.62 16.78 -2.61
CA LEU A 437 14.62 17.33 -3.52
C LEU A 437 13.91 16.22 -4.32
N VAL A 438 14.66 15.25 -4.83
CA VAL A 438 14.10 14.10 -5.57
C VAL A 438 13.19 13.27 -4.66
N THR A 439 13.65 12.93 -3.44
CA THR A 439 12.86 12.17 -2.47
C THR A 439 11.57 12.88 -2.09
N LEU A 440 11.62 14.18 -1.79
CA LEU A 440 10.43 14.97 -1.48
C LEU A 440 9.46 15.04 -2.67
N THR A 441 9.98 15.17 -3.89
CA THR A 441 9.15 15.18 -5.10
C THR A 441 8.47 13.83 -5.30
N CYS A 442 9.19 12.71 -5.16
CA CYS A 442 8.62 11.36 -5.24
C CYS A 442 7.56 11.12 -4.15
N ALA A 443 7.84 11.54 -2.91
CA ALA A 443 6.89 11.41 -1.81
C ALA A 443 5.62 12.26 -2.04
N ALA A 444 5.78 13.52 -2.42
CA ALA A 444 4.67 14.43 -2.71
C ALA A 444 3.80 13.88 -3.86
N MET A 445 4.42 13.41 -4.95
CA MET A 445 3.69 12.81 -6.07
C MET A 445 2.95 11.53 -5.64
N THR A 446 3.55 10.70 -4.78
CA THR A 446 2.88 9.51 -4.23
C THR A 446 1.61 9.89 -3.48
N VAL A 447 1.69 10.88 -2.58
CA VAL A 447 0.55 11.32 -1.77
C VAL A 447 -0.51 12.00 -2.63
N ILE A 448 -0.13 12.88 -3.57
CA ILE A 448 -1.07 13.56 -4.45
C ILE A 448 -1.86 12.55 -5.28
N PHE A 449 -1.18 11.60 -5.93
CA PHE A 449 -1.88 10.60 -6.74
C PHE A 449 -2.68 9.59 -5.90
N PHE A 450 -2.23 9.31 -4.67
CA PHE A 450 -3.03 8.51 -3.74
C PHE A 450 -4.34 9.22 -3.38
N ILE A 451 -4.30 10.52 -3.04
CA ILE A 451 -5.52 11.29 -2.76
C ILE A 451 -6.44 11.32 -3.99
N ILE A 452 -5.87 11.54 -5.19
CA ILE A 452 -6.64 11.53 -6.44
C ILE A 452 -7.31 10.17 -6.69
N SER A 453 -6.62 9.05 -6.42
CA SER A 453 -7.20 7.72 -6.63
C SER A 453 -8.28 7.37 -5.61
N GLN A 454 -8.23 7.93 -4.40
CA GLN A 454 -9.27 7.73 -3.38
C GLN A 454 -10.52 8.58 -3.61
N VAL A 455 -10.37 9.78 -4.18
CA VAL A 455 -11.50 10.72 -4.37
C VAL A 455 -12.25 10.48 -5.68
N ASN A 456 -11.62 9.84 -6.66
CA ASN A 456 -12.13 9.73 -8.01
C ASN A 456 -12.75 8.35 -8.29
N GLU A 457 -13.76 8.29 -9.15
CA GLU A 457 -14.54 7.06 -9.47
C GLU A 457 -13.76 6.02 -10.32
N GLY A 458 -12.43 6.10 -10.33
CA GLY A 458 -11.51 5.11 -10.89
C GLY A 458 -11.24 5.20 -12.41
N HIS A 459 -12.07 5.91 -13.18
CA HIS A 459 -11.91 6.07 -14.62
C HIS A 459 -12.28 7.49 -15.11
N TRP A 460 -11.51 8.02 -16.05
CA TRP A 460 -11.77 9.29 -16.73
C TRP A 460 -12.08 9.03 -18.20
N HIS A 461 -13.15 9.63 -18.71
CA HIS A 461 -13.45 9.64 -20.14
C HIS A 461 -12.71 10.82 -20.79
N TRP A 462 -11.66 10.53 -21.57
CA TRP A 462 -10.99 11.52 -22.41
C TRP A 462 -11.36 11.27 -23.87
N GLY A 463 -12.44 11.90 -24.33
CA GLY A 463 -13.03 11.61 -25.65
C GLY A 463 -13.52 10.17 -25.72
N ASP A 464 -13.07 9.42 -26.73
CA ASP A 464 -13.45 8.01 -26.92
C ASP A 464 -12.65 7.02 -26.07
N TYR A 465 -11.64 7.47 -25.32
CA TYR A 465 -10.77 6.61 -24.51
C TYR A 465 -11.08 6.73 -23.02
N THR A 466 -11.22 5.59 -22.34
CA THR A 466 -11.30 5.51 -20.88
C THR A 466 -9.91 5.40 -20.28
N VAL A 467 -9.45 6.42 -19.57
CA VAL A 467 -8.18 6.41 -18.83
C VAL A 467 -8.42 5.91 -17.42
N GLN A 468 -7.70 4.87 -17.02
CA GLN A 468 -7.89 4.27 -15.70
C GLN A 468 -6.88 4.79 -14.69
N VAL A 469 -7.34 5.72 -13.84
CA VAL A 469 -6.48 6.43 -12.89
C VAL A 469 -5.97 5.49 -11.78
N ASN A 470 -6.78 4.52 -11.36
CA ASN A 470 -6.38 3.57 -10.31
C ASN A 470 -5.24 2.65 -10.76
N SER A 471 -5.33 2.12 -11.99
CA SER A 471 -4.27 1.29 -12.56
C SER A 471 -3.01 2.09 -12.90
N ALA A 472 -3.18 3.31 -13.40
CA ALA A 472 -2.08 4.27 -13.61
C ALA A 472 -1.35 4.59 -12.29
N PHE A 473 -2.09 4.72 -11.19
CA PHE A 473 -1.49 4.93 -9.86
C PHE A 473 -0.60 3.75 -9.46
N PHE A 474 -1.11 2.52 -9.46
CA PHE A 474 -0.32 1.36 -9.03
C PHE A 474 0.95 1.16 -9.87
N THR A 475 0.82 1.18 -11.19
CA THR A 475 1.95 1.04 -12.12
C THR A 475 2.91 2.22 -12.05
N GLY A 476 2.40 3.45 -11.97
CA GLY A 476 3.19 4.68 -11.87
C GLY A 476 4.02 4.73 -10.60
N ILE A 477 3.42 4.46 -9.44
CA ILE A 477 4.15 4.44 -8.16
C ILE A 477 5.18 3.31 -8.14
N TYR A 478 4.81 2.13 -8.64
CA TYR A 478 5.74 1.01 -8.74
C TYR A 478 6.95 1.33 -9.64
N GLY A 479 6.71 1.95 -10.80
CA GLY A 479 7.77 2.44 -11.68
C GLY A 479 8.64 3.52 -11.02
N MET A 480 8.02 4.45 -10.29
CA MET A 480 8.72 5.57 -9.65
C MET A 480 9.72 5.10 -8.61
N TRP A 481 9.31 4.19 -7.73
CA TRP A 481 10.21 3.66 -6.69
C TRP A 481 11.31 2.76 -7.28
N ASN A 482 11.03 2.04 -8.37
CA ASN A 482 12.04 1.31 -9.14
C ASN A 482 13.10 2.25 -9.71
N LEU A 483 12.67 3.31 -10.40
CA LEU A 483 13.56 4.31 -10.99
C LEU A 483 14.31 5.10 -9.92
N TYR A 484 13.70 5.37 -8.77
CA TYR A 484 14.34 6.01 -7.62
C TYR A 484 15.50 5.15 -7.08
N VAL A 485 15.26 3.85 -6.85
CA VAL A 485 16.30 2.92 -6.38
C VAL A 485 17.40 2.73 -7.43
N PHE A 486 17.02 2.61 -8.71
CA PHE A 486 17.96 2.58 -9.83
C PHE A 486 18.86 3.84 -9.85
N ALA A 487 18.26 5.02 -9.75
CA ALA A 487 18.98 6.29 -9.77
C ALA A 487 19.95 6.43 -8.58
N ILE A 488 19.55 5.99 -7.38
CA ILE A 488 20.43 6.02 -6.21
C ILE A 488 21.64 5.11 -6.44
N MET A 489 21.44 3.86 -6.84
CA MET A 489 22.56 2.94 -7.11
C MET A 489 23.47 3.46 -8.21
N PHE A 490 22.91 4.03 -9.27
CA PHE A 490 23.71 4.60 -10.36
C PHE A 490 24.51 5.84 -9.94
N LEU A 491 23.87 6.82 -9.29
CA LEU A 491 24.48 8.11 -8.95
C LEU A 491 25.50 8.00 -7.80
N TYR A 492 25.24 7.11 -6.83
CA TYR A 492 26.10 6.90 -5.67
C TYR A 492 27.16 5.81 -5.88
N ALA A 493 27.22 5.18 -7.05
CA ALA A 493 28.30 4.25 -7.37
C ALA A 493 29.68 4.95 -7.39
N PRO A 494 30.78 4.25 -7.04
CA PRO A 494 32.13 4.75 -7.22
C PRO A 494 32.42 5.12 -8.68
N SER A 495 33.05 6.27 -8.94
CA SER A 495 33.50 6.68 -10.27
C SER A 495 34.92 6.22 -10.57
N HIS A 496 35.25 6.03 -11.85
CA HIS A 496 36.61 5.69 -12.30
C HIS A 496 37.47 6.95 -12.54
N LYS A 497 36.86 8.13 -12.63
CA LYS A 497 37.58 9.40 -12.80
C LYS A 497 38.22 9.83 -11.47
N ARG A 498 39.55 10.01 -11.47
CA ARG A 498 40.29 10.58 -10.33
C ARG A 498 40.18 12.10 -10.38
N TYR A 499 39.92 12.71 -9.24
CA TYR A 499 39.96 14.17 -9.07
C TYR A 499 41.42 14.63 -9.23
N GLY A 500 41.77 15.23 -10.38
CA GLY A 500 43.12 15.76 -10.62
C GLY A 500 43.58 15.79 -12.09
N ASP A 501 43.14 14.86 -12.94
CA ASP A 501 43.74 14.70 -14.29
C ASP A 501 43.14 15.64 -15.36
N GLU A 502 42.00 16.28 -15.11
CA GLU A 502 41.35 17.21 -16.07
C GLU A 502 41.64 18.70 -15.75
N GLN A 503 42.44 19.02 -14.73
CA GLN A 503 42.74 20.43 -14.38
C GLN A 503 43.78 21.08 -15.32
N SER A 504 44.15 20.41 -16.41
CA SER A 504 44.98 20.94 -17.51
C SER A 504 44.18 21.55 -18.66
N ARG A 505 42.84 21.56 -18.62
CA ARG A 505 42.01 22.28 -19.59
C ARG A 505 40.95 23.12 -18.87
N GLY A 506 41.17 24.44 -18.88
CA GLY A 506 40.42 25.42 -18.10
C GLY A 506 38.99 25.68 -18.57
N ASP A 507 38.28 26.40 -17.69
CA ASP A 507 37.06 27.19 -17.93
C ASP A 507 35.69 26.53 -18.04
N ASP A 508 35.25 25.77 -17.03
CA ASP A 508 33.82 25.38 -16.93
C ASP A 508 33.15 25.56 -15.54
N VAL A 509 33.88 25.98 -14.49
CA VAL A 509 33.33 26.01 -13.11
C VAL A 509 32.49 27.26 -12.80
N LYS A 510 32.55 28.32 -13.61
CA LYS A 510 31.81 29.58 -13.34
C LYS A 510 30.29 29.49 -13.58
N CYS A 511 29.78 28.44 -14.22
CA CYS A 511 28.35 28.35 -14.57
C CYS A 511 27.45 27.69 -13.51
N TYR A 512 27.99 27.02 -12.49
CA TYR A 512 27.18 26.25 -11.53
C TYR A 512 26.35 27.10 -10.55
N LEU A 513 26.66 28.39 -10.37
CA LEU A 513 26.10 29.22 -9.30
C LEU A 513 25.01 30.21 -9.74
N LYS A 514 24.85 30.50 -11.04
CA LYS A 514 23.91 31.54 -11.48
C LYS A 514 22.46 31.04 -11.65
N ALA A 515 22.24 29.73 -11.68
CA ALA A 515 20.92 29.15 -11.94
C ALA A 515 20.02 28.96 -10.70
N TRP A 516 20.55 29.09 -9.46
CA TRP A 516 19.82 28.72 -8.24
C TRP A 516 19.89 29.74 -7.10
N SER A 517 20.24 31.00 -7.38
CA SER A 517 20.20 32.09 -6.40
C SER A 517 18.79 32.68 -6.18
N GLY A 518 17.76 32.16 -6.85
CA GLY A 518 16.39 32.70 -6.82
C GLY A 518 15.39 32.02 -5.89
N ILE A 519 15.74 30.90 -5.23
CA ILE A 519 14.79 30.19 -4.36
C ILE A 519 15.06 30.58 -2.90
N SER A 520 14.20 31.47 -2.40
CA SER A 520 14.22 32.00 -1.04
C SER A 520 13.89 30.91 0.00
N PRO A 521 14.56 30.86 1.16
CA PRO A 521 14.36 29.84 2.19
C PRO A 521 13.02 29.94 2.97
N TYR A 522 12.14 30.88 2.64
CA TYR A 522 10.89 31.13 3.38
C TYR A 522 9.66 30.34 2.90
N LEU A 523 9.80 29.46 1.90
CA LEU A 523 8.67 28.65 1.41
C LEU A 523 8.38 27.39 2.24
N PHE A 524 9.10 27.18 3.34
CA PHE A 524 8.98 25.99 4.20
C PHE A 524 8.76 26.39 5.66
N LEU A 525 7.53 26.78 5.99
CA LEU A 525 7.00 26.81 7.35
C LEU A 525 5.66 26.06 7.35
N PRO A 526 5.43 25.11 8.27
CA PRO A 526 4.11 24.52 8.43
C PRO A 526 3.19 25.52 9.13
N LEU A 527 1.95 25.59 8.65
CA LEU A 527 0.82 26.29 9.28
C LEU A 527 0.62 25.80 10.72
N CYS A 528 0.59 26.73 11.68
CA CYS A 528 -0.08 26.59 12.99
C CYS A 528 -0.49 28.00 13.49
N PRO A 529 -1.52 28.12 14.35
CA PRO A 529 -2.61 29.08 14.14
C PRO A 529 -2.37 30.48 14.70
N PHE A 530 -3.16 31.40 14.13
CA PHE A 530 -3.42 32.77 14.58
C PHE A 530 -3.55 32.88 16.11
N ASN A 531 -2.79 33.81 16.70
CA ASN A 531 -3.33 34.64 17.78
C ASN A 531 -2.73 36.04 17.75
N GLN A 532 -3.59 37.02 18.03
CA GLN A 532 -3.42 38.47 17.90
C GLN A 532 -2.20 39.02 18.64
N VAL A 533 -1.41 39.89 17.99
CA VAL A 533 -0.88 41.12 18.63
C VAL A 533 -0.83 42.25 17.61
N THR A 534 -1.26 43.40 18.10
CA THR A 534 -1.59 44.70 17.53
C THR A 534 -0.51 45.42 16.72
N VAL A 535 -0.99 46.13 15.70
CA VAL A 535 -0.30 47.13 14.89
C VAL A 535 -0.01 48.38 15.71
N SER A 536 1.21 48.91 15.63
CA SER A 536 1.45 50.36 15.79
C SER A 536 2.52 50.82 14.80
N LYS A 537 2.16 51.81 14.00
CA LYS A 537 3.01 52.58 13.09
C LYS A 537 3.81 53.61 13.91
N ASP A 538 5.07 53.86 13.54
CA ASP A 538 5.57 55.20 13.18
C ASP A 538 7.12 55.35 13.24
N LYS A 539 7.63 56.13 12.27
CA LYS A 539 8.89 56.93 12.25
C LYS A 539 10.25 56.18 12.12
N VAL A 540 11.30 56.63 11.42
CA VAL A 540 11.64 57.86 10.65
C VAL A 540 13.00 57.64 9.95
N ILE A 541 13.08 57.99 8.65
CA ILE A 541 14.09 58.81 7.92
C ILE A 541 15.59 58.40 7.84
N ASN A 542 16.01 58.18 6.58
CA ASN A 542 17.18 58.59 5.76
C ASN A 542 18.66 58.49 6.22
N ASP A 543 19.47 58.38 5.14
CA ASP A 543 20.90 58.70 4.93
C ASP A 543 21.87 57.51 4.92
N VAL A 544 22.80 57.32 3.97
CA VAL A 544 23.28 58.11 2.82
C VAL A 544 24.03 57.16 1.87
N CYS A 545 23.84 57.31 0.55
CA CYS A 545 24.75 56.82 -0.47
C CYS A 545 25.85 57.87 -0.73
N ARG A 546 27.14 57.48 -0.67
CA ARG A 546 28.20 58.19 -1.41
C ARG A 546 29.35 57.25 -1.78
N GLU A 547 29.61 57.23 -3.07
CA GLU A 547 30.72 56.60 -3.79
C GLU A 547 32.05 57.37 -3.63
N PRO A 548 33.19 56.82 -4.13
CA PRO A 548 34.53 56.96 -3.56
C PRO A 548 35.45 57.94 -4.31
N LYS A 549 36.46 58.47 -3.61
CA LYS A 549 37.80 58.96 -4.07
C LYS A 549 38.70 58.93 -2.83
N GLY A 550 39.94 58.44 -2.76
CA GLY A 550 41.07 58.50 -3.68
C GLY A 550 42.21 59.25 -2.98
N LEU A 551 43.36 58.58 -2.76
CA LEU A 551 44.69 59.07 -2.35
C LEU A 551 44.84 59.91 -1.05
N THR A 552 45.56 59.40 -0.05
CA THR A 552 47.03 59.48 0.10
C THR A 552 47.51 58.43 1.10
#